data_AF-N6YHV2-F1
#
_entry.id   AF-N6YHV2-F1
#
_cell.length_a   1.000
_cell.length_b   1.000
_cell.length_c   1.000
_cell.angle_alpha   90.00
_cell.angle_beta   90.00
_cell.angle_gamma   90.00
#
_symmetry.space_group_name_H-M   'P 1'
#
loop_
_entity.id
_entity.type
_entity.pdbx_description
1 polymer ?
#
loop_
_entity_poly.entity_id
_entity_poly.type
_entity_poly.pdbx_seq_one_letter_code
_entity_poly.pdbx_strand_id
1 'polypeptide(L)'
;MSDKHLQSSQRRKFMLGAAALPLALAMSRMGHAAALPTAQVNTTGLAITDTEVVVGQLHSATGTMAISETGSIQAEQLAIDQINQMGGILGRTIRVIKEDGASDWPTFAEKSRKLLVNDKVAAVFGCWTSASRKAVLPVFERENGLLYYPTFYEGLEQSKNVIYTGQEATQQILYGLDWAKQEKGAKTFFLVGSDYIWPRTSMKIARKHIEAFQGGKVVGEEYYPLGNTNFNSLINKIKIAKPDCIFAAVVGGSNVAFYKQLKAAGITANRQFLLTLSVTEDEMLGIGGENFEGFYASMKYFQSLDNPNNKAFVEAFKAKYGPRAVIGDVTQAAYLGPWLWKAAVEKAGSFDVAKVTAASPGIELPTAPEGFVKIHDNHHLWSKARIGMGQADGQFKVVAESPELIEPDPFPKGYQ
;
A
#
# COMPACT_ATOMS: atom_id res chain seq x y z
N MET A 1 -50.05 48.74 -35.70
CA MET A 1 -51.37 48.88 -36.37
C MET A 1 -51.59 47.64 -37.23
N SER A 2 -52.69 46.91 -36.96
CA SER A 2 -53.33 45.82 -37.74
C SER A 2 -52.52 44.51 -37.93
N ASP A 3 -52.82 43.32 -37.37
CA ASP A 3 -54.07 42.50 -37.25
C ASP A 3 -54.75 42.31 -38.63
N LYS A 4 -55.23 41.17 -39.17
CA LYS A 4 -55.54 39.77 -38.81
C LYS A 4 -55.86 39.06 -40.16
N HIS A 5 -55.72 37.74 -40.42
CA HIS A 5 -56.55 36.57 -40.05
C HIS A 5 -55.97 35.38 -40.86
N LEU A 6 -55.57 34.18 -40.38
CA LEU A 6 -56.25 33.11 -39.62
C LEU A 6 -57.56 32.57 -40.24
N GLN A 7 -57.47 31.42 -40.93
CA GLN A 7 -58.28 30.19 -40.70
C GLN A 7 -57.92 29.10 -41.73
N SER A 8 -57.39 27.95 -41.29
CA SER A 8 -58.08 26.64 -41.18
C SER A 8 -58.29 25.93 -42.54
N SER A 9 -58.10 24.64 -42.74
CA SER A 9 -57.69 23.51 -41.90
C SER A 9 -57.50 22.30 -42.84
N GLN A 10 -56.70 21.32 -42.39
CA GLN A 10 -56.89 19.88 -42.59
C GLN A 10 -57.27 19.37 -44.00
N ARG A 11 -56.30 18.73 -44.67
CA ARG A 11 -56.55 17.50 -45.44
C ARG A 11 -55.28 16.64 -45.52
N ARG A 12 -55.41 15.43 -44.98
CA ARG A 12 -54.63 14.19 -45.23
C ARG A 12 -53.26 14.05 -44.55
N LYS A 13 -53.33 13.54 -43.32
CA LYS A 13 -52.49 12.43 -42.86
C LYS A 13 -52.61 11.26 -43.85
N PHE A 14 -51.49 10.78 -44.41
CA PHE A 14 -51.20 9.35 -44.61
C PHE A 14 -49.75 9.17 -45.07
N MET A 15 -49.15 8.05 -44.67
CA MET A 15 -47.81 7.53 -44.99
C MET A 15 -46.66 7.90 -44.04
N LEU A 16 -46.76 7.35 -42.82
CA LEU A 16 -45.65 6.61 -42.21
C LEU A 16 -45.32 5.39 -43.09
N GLY A 17 -44.05 5.22 -43.47
CA GLY A 17 -43.61 4.06 -44.24
C GLY A 17 -42.11 4.03 -44.49
N ALA A 18 -41.39 3.38 -43.56
CA ALA A 18 -40.12 2.68 -43.75
C ALA A 18 -38.93 3.40 -44.43
N ALA A 19 -38.02 3.91 -43.58
CA ALA A 19 -36.58 3.84 -43.84
C ALA A 19 -35.83 3.71 -42.50
N ALA A 20 -35.99 2.56 -41.85
CA ALA A 20 -35.05 2.14 -40.81
C ALA A 20 -33.80 1.59 -41.51
N LEU A 21 -32.72 2.38 -41.54
CA LEU A 21 -31.38 1.87 -41.83
C LEU A 21 -30.71 1.46 -40.50
N PRO A 22 -30.12 0.26 -40.40
CA PRO A 22 -29.56 -0.24 -39.16
C PRO A 22 -28.21 0.44 -38.87
N LEU A 23 -28.15 1.29 -37.84
CA LEU A 23 -26.89 1.63 -37.16
C LEU A 23 -26.53 0.48 -36.20
N ALA A 24 -26.16 -0.66 -36.77
CA ALA A 24 -25.57 -1.76 -36.05
C ALA A 24 -24.47 -2.33 -36.93
N LEU A 25 -23.21 -1.97 -36.65
CA LEU A 25 -21.95 -2.66 -36.99
C LEU A 25 -20.79 -1.67 -36.99
N ALA A 26 -20.45 -1.17 -35.81
CA ALA A 26 -19.07 -0.76 -35.50
C ALA A 26 -18.78 -1.08 -34.02
N MET A 27 -19.14 -2.29 -33.58
CA MET A 27 -18.39 -2.91 -32.50
C MET A 27 -17.03 -3.24 -33.09
N SER A 28 -16.04 -2.42 -32.75
CA SER A 28 -14.64 -2.76 -32.90
C SER A 28 -14.46 -4.18 -32.38
N ARG A 29 -14.09 -5.10 -33.27
CA ARG A 29 -13.52 -6.38 -32.88
C ARG A 29 -12.26 -6.07 -32.09
N MET A 30 -12.35 -6.03 -30.75
CA MET A 30 -11.19 -6.31 -29.91
C MET A 30 -10.76 -7.71 -30.29
N GLY A 31 -9.77 -7.81 -31.19
CA GLY A 31 -9.14 -9.07 -31.51
C GLY A 31 -8.66 -9.67 -30.21
N HIS A 32 -9.29 -10.75 -29.76
CA HIS A 32 -8.71 -11.60 -28.73
C HIS A 32 -7.45 -12.16 -29.35
N ALA A 33 -6.29 -11.60 -29.02
CA ALA A 33 -5.02 -12.22 -29.34
C ALA A 33 -5.11 -13.68 -28.87
N ALA A 34 -4.83 -14.62 -29.76
CA ALA A 34 -4.91 -16.04 -29.42
C ALA A 34 -4.05 -16.29 -28.18
N ALA A 35 -4.63 -16.90 -27.15
CA ALA A 35 -3.93 -17.16 -25.90
C ALA A 35 -2.69 -18.04 -26.18
N LEU A 36 -1.53 -17.64 -25.64
CA LEU A 36 -0.31 -18.42 -25.79
C LEU A 36 -0.51 -19.81 -25.14
N PRO A 37 -0.05 -20.91 -25.77
CA PRO A 37 -0.14 -22.24 -25.19
C PRO A 37 0.51 -22.30 -23.81
N THR A 38 -0.09 -23.02 -22.85
CA THR A 38 0.42 -23.09 -21.47
C THR A 38 1.87 -23.54 -21.39
N ALA A 39 2.27 -24.51 -22.22
CA ALA A 39 3.64 -25.01 -22.29
C ALA A 39 4.68 -23.95 -22.70
N GLN A 40 4.27 -22.87 -23.38
CA GLN A 40 5.16 -21.77 -23.76
C GLN A 40 5.36 -20.77 -22.62
N VAL A 41 4.31 -20.53 -21.82
CA VAL A 41 4.30 -19.47 -20.80
C VAL A 41 4.59 -19.98 -19.39
N ASN A 42 4.46 -21.28 -19.13
CA ASN A 42 4.70 -21.94 -17.86
C ASN A 42 5.59 -23.19 -18.05
N THR A 43 6.91 -22.99 -17.94
CA THR A 43 7.91 -24.07 -18.12
C THR A 43 8.38 -24.67 -16.80
N THR A 44 8.05 -24.02 -15.68
CA THR A 44 8.49 -24.41 -14.34
C THR A 44 7.45 -25.22 -13.56
N GLY A 45 6.32 -25.56 -14.19
CA GLY A 45 5.30 -26.43 -13.59
C GLY A 45 4.48 -25.75 -12.49
N LEU A 46 4.27 -24.43 -12.59
CA LEU A 46 3.34 -23.68 -11.73
C LEU A 46 1.89 -24.15 -11.97
N ALA A 47 1.01 -23.88 -11.00
CA ALA A 47 -0.41 -24.17 -11.11
C ALA A 47 -1.11 -23.22 -12.11
N ILE A 48 -0.95 -23.53 -13.39
CA ILE A 48 -1.44 -22.75 -14.53
C ILE A 48 -2.02 -23.71 -15.55
N THR A 49 -3.24 -23.44 -15.99
CA THR A 49 -3.95 -24.16 -17.07
C THR A 49 -4.08 -23.26 -18.29
N ASP A 50 -4.78 -23.70 -19.34
CA ASP A 50 -5.04 -22.86 -20.52
C ASP A 50 -5.93 -21.64 -20.21
N THR A 51 -6.69 -21.67 -19.12
CA THR A 51 -7.68 -20.64 -18.78
C THR A 51 -7.45 -19.97 -17.42
N GLU A 52 -6.60 -20.54 -16.56
CA GLU A 52 -6.42 -20.06 -15.18
C GLU A 52 -4.95 -20.01 -14.76
N VAL A 53 -4.59 -19.03 -13.94
CA VAL A 53 -3.34 -18.95 -13.17
C VAL A 53 -3.63 -18.79 -11.69
N VAL A 54 -2.96 -19.58 -10.85
CA VAL A 54 -3.16 -19.54 -9.40
C VAL A 54 -2.12 -18.64 -8.72
N VAL A 55 -2.58 -17.77 -7.83
CA VAL A 55 -1.74 -16.89 -6.99
C VAL A 55 -2.05 -17.10 -5.52
N GLY A 56 -1.08 -16.83 -4.66
CA GLY A 56 -1.25 -16.81 -3.21
C GLY A 56 -1.56 -15.41 -2.69
N GLN A 57 -2.41 -15.34 -1.66
CA GLN A 57 -2.61 -14.16 -0.83
C GLN A 57 -2.29 -14.56 0.62
N LEU A 58 -1.26 -13.96 1.22
CA LEU A 58 -0.76 -14.34 2.54
C LEU A 58 -0.71 -13.12 3.47
N HIS A 59 -1.74 -12.99 4.28
CA HIS A 59 -1.93 -11.89 5.23
C HIS A 59 -2.48 -12.41 6.54
N SER A 60 -2.34 -11.62 7.61
CA SER A 60 -3.01 -11.89 8.88
C SER A 60 -4.49 -11.51 8.76
N ALA A 61 -5.37 -12.50 8.60
CA ALA A 61 -6.81 -12.32 8.76
C ALA A 61 -7.22 -12.35 10.24
N THR A 62 -6.36 -12.92 11.09
CA THR A 62 -6.52 -12.95 12.55
C THR A 62 -5.25 -12.44 13.27
N GLY A 63 -5.34 -12.22 14.59
CA GLY A 63 -4.22 -11.74 15.40
C GLY A 63 -4.11 -10.22 15.50
N THR A 64 -3.01 -9.73 16.07
CA THR A 64 -2.82 -8.31 16.45
C THR A 64 -2.70 -7.35 15.28
N MET A 65 -2.38 -7.87 14.08
CA MET A 65 -2.23 -7.11 12.84
C MET A 65 -3.46 -7.19 11.93
N ALA A 66 -4.52 -7.95 12.30
CA ALA A 66 -5.68 -8.17 11.43
C ALA A 66 -6.38 -6.88 10.96
N ILE A 67 -6.46 -5.87 11.84
CA ILE A 67 -7.04 -4.56 11.50
C ILE A 67 -6.24 -3.89 10.37
N SER A 68 -4.91 -3.93 10.45
CA SER A 68 -4.02 -3.32 9.47
C SER A 68 -3.98 -4.11 8.16
N GLU A 69 -4.04 -5.44 8.20
CA GLU A 69 -3.88 -6.29 6.99
C GLU A 69 -5.19 -6.52 6.21
N THR A 70 -6.35 -6.23 6.80
CA THR A 70 -7.65 -6.42 6.14
C THR A 70 -7.76 -5.59 4.86
N GLY A 71 -7.29 -4.34 4.88
CA GLY A 71 -7.29 -3.47 3.70
C GLY A 71 -6.47 -4.06 2.55
N SER A 72 -5.28 -4.60 2.83
CA SER A 72 -4.43 -5.26 1.82
C SER A 72 -5.13 -6.44 1.14
N ILE A 73 -5.76 -7.32 1.94
CA ILE A 73 -6.55 -8.46 1.43
C ILE A 73 -7.62 -7.99 0.44
N GLN A 74 -8.32 -6.90 0.80
CA GLN A 74 -9.39 -6.31 0.00
C GLN A 74 -8.87 -5.63 -1.27
N ALA A 75 -7.78 -4.88 -1.16
CA ALA A 75 -7.18 -4.14 -2.25
C ALA A 75 -6.60 -5.06 -3.34
N GLU A 76 -5.87 -6.10 -2.94
CA GLU A 76 -5.35 -7.11 -3.87
C GLU A 76 -6.50 -7.83 -4.59
N GLN A 77 -7.55 -8.19 -3.87
CA GLN A 77 -8.72 -8.83 -4.47
C GLN A 77 -9.44 -7.88 -5.45
N LEU A 78 -9.52 -6.57 -5.16
CA LEU A 78 -10.07 -5.59 -6.09
C LEU A 78 -9.25 -5.51 -7.39
N ALA A 79 -7.93 -5.39 -7.28
CA ALA A 79 -7.03 -5.35 -8.44
C ALA A 79 -7.16 -6.63 -9.28
N ILE A 80 -7.18 -7.80 -8.63
CA ILE A 80 -7.34 -9.10 -9.30
C ILE A 80 -8.68 -9.21 -10.03
N ASP A 81 -9.77 -8.76 -9.43
CA ASP A 81 -11.09 -8.80 -10.06
C ASP A 81 -11.13 -7.89 -11.30
N GLN A 82 -10.53 -6.70 -11.23
CA GLN A 82 -10.42 -5.79 -12.38
C GLN A 82 -9.56 -6.41 -13.49
N ILE A 83 -8.43 -7.02 -13.15
CA ILE A 83 -7.58 -7.74 -14.11
C ILE A 83 -8.37 -8.88 -14.78
N ASN A 84 -9.13 -9.65 -14.02
CA ASN A 84 -9.96 -10.73 -14.55
C ASN A 84 -11.07 -10.21 -15.48
N GLN A 85 -11.72 -9.10 -15.13
CA GLN A 85 -12.71 -8.43 -15.99
C GLN A 85 -12.10 -7.94 -17.31
N MET A 86 -10.80 -7.65 -17.33
CA MET A 86 -10.04 -7.28 -18.54
C MET A 86 -9.53 -8.50 -19.35
N GLY A 87 -9.99 -9.72 -19.04
CA GLY A 87 -9.57 -10.94 -19.72
C GLY A 87 -8.35 -11.62 -19.09
N GLY A 88 -7.93 -11.18 -17.91
CA GLY A 88 -6.85 -11.81 -17.14
C GLY A 88 -5.45 -11.43 -17.63
N ILE A 89 -4.52 -12.39 -17.56
CA ILE A 89 -3.11 -12.23 -17.95
C ILE A 89 -2.76 -13.31 -18.96
N LEU A 90 -2.30 -12.92 -20.14
CA LEU A 90 -2.01 -13.86 -21.25
C LEU A 90 -3.20 -14.82 -21.53
N GLY A 91 -4.43 -14.32 -21.42
CA GLY A 91 -5.66 -15.08 -21.64
C GLY A 91 -6.14 -15.95 -20.46
N ARG A 92 -5.54 -15.82 -19.28
CA ARG A 92 -5.87 -16.63 -18.09
C ARG A 92 -6.40 -15.78 -16.96
N THR A 93 -7.53 -16.18 -16.38
CA THR A 93 -8.06 -15.55 -15.17
C THR A 93 -7.24 -15.97 -13.95
N ILE A 94 -7.08 -15.06 -13.01
CA ILE A 94 -6.37 -15.26 -11.76
C ILE A 94 -7.33 -15.91 -10.74
N ARG A 95 -6.92 -17.02 -10.15
CA ARG A 95 -7.55 -17.63 -8.97
C ARG A 95 -6.67 -17.46 -7.75
N VAL A 96 -7.27 -17.02 -6.64
CA VAL A 96 -6.54 -16.75 -5.39
C VAL A 96 -6.68 -17.91 -4.41
N ILE A 97 -5.56 -18.33 -3.83
CA ILE A 97 -5.53 -19.15 -2.60
C ILE A 97 -5.16 -18.23 -1.45
N LYS A 98 -6.04 -18.14 -0.45
CA LYS A 98 -5.85 -17.29 0.72
C LYS A 98 -5.32 -18.11 1.87
N GLU A 99 -4.30 -17.61 2.53
CA GLU A 99 -3.72 -18.18 3.75
C GLU A 99 -3.66 -17.12 4.85
N ASP A 100 -4.03 -17.54 6.06
CA ASP A 100 -3.97 -16.68 7.25
C ASP A 100 -2.60 -16.83 7.95
N GLY A 101 -1.87 -15.72 8.03
CA GLY A 101 -0.60 -15.63 8.75
C GLY A 101 -0.74 -15.43 10.27
N ALA A 102 -1.97 -15.15 10.76
CA ALA A 102 -2.33 -15.04 12.19
C ALA A 102 -1.45 -14.09 13.04
N SER A 103 -0.79 -13.11 12.41
CA SER A 103 0.23 -12.25 13.04
C SER A 103 1.43 -13.02 13.65
N ASP A 104 1.74 -14.21 13.12
CA ASP A 104 2.72 -15.14 13.65
C ASP A 104 3.76 -15.53 12.58
N TRP A 105 5.00 -15.06 12.73
CA TRP A 105 6.03 -15.22 11.69
C TRP A 105 6.37 -16.68 11.32
N PRO A 106 6.36 -17.68 12.23
CA PRO A 106 6.50 -19.08 11.85
C PRO A 106 5.31 -19.57 11.01
N THR A 107 4.07 -19.18 11.36
CA THR A 107 2.89 -19.48 10.53
C THR A 107 3.03 -18.90 9.13
N PHE A 108 3.50 -17.66 8.98
CA PHE A 108 3.80 -17.09 7.66
C PHE A 108 4.80 -17.95 6.85
N ALA A 109 5.86 -18.45 7.48
CA ALA A 109 6.84 -19.32 6.81
C ALA A 109 6.28 -20.72 6.45
N GLU A 110 5.39 -21.27 7.28
CA GLU A 110 4.67 -22.50 6.98
C GLU A 110 3.74 -22.31 5.78
N LYS A 111 2.92 -21.26 5.80
CA LYS A 111 1.93 -20.98 4.76
C LYS A 111 2.59 -20.58 3.44
N SER A 112 3.70 -19.84 3.46
CA SER A 112 4.46 -19.55 2.25
C SER A 112 5.00 -20.83 1.61
N ARG A 113 5.51 -21.78 2.41
CA ARG A 113 5.93 -23.09 1.89
C ARG A 113 4.77 -23.87 1.27
N LYS A 114 3.61 -23.89 1.92
CA LYS A 114 2.40 -24.53 1.35
C LYS A 114 2.07 -23.93 -0.03
N LEU A 115 2.01 -22.59 -0.12
CA LEU A 115 1.70 -21.87 -1.35
C LEU A 115 2.70 -22.18 -2.47
N LEU A 116 4.01 -22.20 -2.17
CA LEU A 116 5.05 -22.40 -3.18
C LEU A 116 5.22 -23.88 -3.58
N VAL A 117 5.18 -24.80 -2.62
CA VAL A 117 5.53 -26.22 -2.86
C VAL A 117 4.30 -27.05 -3.22
N ASN A 118 3.21 -26.90 -2.47
CA ASN A 118 2.01 -27.73 -2.65
C ASN A 118 1.08 -27.11 -3.70
N ASP A 119 0.78 -25.81 -3.54
CA ASP A 119 -0.15 -25.12 -4.42
C ASP A 119 0.52 -24.59 -5.70
N LYS A 120 1.86 -24.50 -5.72
CA LYS A 120 2.69 -24.06 -6.85
C LYS A 120 2.22 -22.75 -7.48
N VAL A 121 1.88 -21.79 -6.62
CA VAL A 121 1.36 -20.49 -7.06
C VAL A 121 2.40 -19.70 -7.86
N ALA A 122 1.93 -18.92 -8.84
CA ALA A 122 2.80 -18.17 -9.74
C ALA A 122 3.41 -16.91 -9.08
N ALA A 123 2.72 -16.37 -8.08
CA ALA A 123 3.21 -15.30 -7.22
C ALA A 123 2.44 -15.33 -5.90
N VAL A 124 2.99 -14.70 -4.87
CA VAL A 124 2.31 -14.43 -3.61
C VAL A 124 2.24 -12.91 -3.42
N PHE A 125 1.05 -12.41 -3.12
CA PHE A 125 0.83 -11.05 -2.64
C PHE A 125 0.64 -11.14 -1.12
N GLY A 126 1.44 -10.40 -0.35
CA GLY A 126 1.29 -10.49 1.09
C GLY A 126 2.48 -10.10 1.95
N CYS A 127 2.39 -10.56 3.19
CA CYS A 127 3.15 -10.14 4.36
C CYS A 127 2.88 -8.69 4.78
N TRP A 128 3.18 -8.41 6.04
CA TRP A 128 3.10 -7.07 6.60
C TRP A 128 4.34 -6.77 7.43
N THR A 129 4.48 -7.42 8.59
CA THR A 129 5.61 -7.13 9.48
C THR A 129 6.92 -7.58 8.85
N SER A 130 7.99 -6.80 9.05
CA SER A 130 9.34 -7.23 8.65
C SER A 130 9.77 -8.54 9.30
N ALA A 131 9.24 -8.90 10.47
CA ALA A 131 9.48 -10.21 11.08
C ALA A 131 8.88 -11.34 10.25
N SER A 132 7.62 -11.21 9.80
CA SER A 132 6.99 -12.15 8.88
C SER A 132 7.74 -12.20 7.54
N ARG A 133 8.11 -11.04 6.97
CA ARG A 133 8.88 -10.99 5.71
C ARG A 133 10.21 -11.73 5.83
N LYS A 134 10.99 -11.46 6.89
CA LYS A 134 12.28 -12.14 7.13
C LYS A 134 12.12 -13.64 7.39
N ALA A 135 10.98 -14.08 7.94
CA ALA A 135 10.70 -15.51 8.11
C ALA A 135 10.34 -16.20 6.79
N VAL A 136 9.63 -15.53 5.88
CA VAL A 136 9.29 -16.12 4.57
C VAL A 136 10.42 -16.03 3.56
N LEU A 137 11.28 -15.01 3.63
CA LEU A 137 12.29 -14.74 2.61
C LEU A 137 13.16 -15.95 2.25
N PRO A 138 13.73 -16.73 3.21
CA PRO A 138 14.50 -17.92 2.89
C PRO A 138 13.70 -19.00 2.15
N VAL A 139 12.38 -19.07 2.37
CA VAL A 139 11.48 -20.01 1.66
C VAL A 139 11.33 -19.56 0.21
N PHE A 140 11.07 -18.27 -0.03
CA PHE A 140 10.94 -17.72 -1.38
C PHE A 140 12.23 -17.86 -2.19
N GLU A 141 13.39 -17.59 -1.59
CA GLU A 141 14.68 -17.72 -2.26
C GLU A 141 15.04 -19.17 -2.58
N ARG A 142 14.74 -20.09 -1.66
CA ARG A 142 15.01 -21.52 -1.83
C ARG A 142 14.11 -22.16 -2.90
N GLU A 143 12.82 -21.88 -2.85
CA GLU A 143 11.82 -22.47 -3.74
C GLU A 143 11.63 -21.65 -5.04
N ASN A 144 12.44 -20.59 -5.22
CA ASN A 144 12.36 -19.65 -6.34
C ASN A 144 10.94 -19.09 -6.55
N GLY A 145 10.27 -18.75 -5.46
CA GLY A 145 8.97 -18.06 -5.47
C GLY A 145 9.10 -16.57 -5.75
N LEU A 146 7.98 -15.90 -6.01
CA LEU A 146 7.93 -14.45 -6.18
C LEU A 146 6.94 -13.83 -5.18
N LEU A 147 7.43 -12.89 -4.37
CA LEU A 147 6.64 -12.12 -3.41
C LEU A 147 6.48 -10.68 -3.90
N TYR A 148 5.26 -10.17 -3.88
CA TYR A 148 4.99 -8.73 -3.91
C TYR A 148 4.67 -8.28 -2.48
N TYR A 149 5.58 -7.50 -1.90
CA TYR A 149 5.53 -7.10 -0.49
C TYR A 149 5.02 -5.65 -0.38
N PRO A 150 3.82 -5.42 0.16
CA PRO A 150 3.16 -4.13 0.06
C PRO A 150 3.43 -3.17 1.20
N THR A 151 4.34 -3.48 2.11
CA THR A 151 4.46 -2.71 3.36
C THR A 151 5.74 -1.87 3.38
N PHE A 152 5.66 -0.68 3.97
CA PHE A 152 6.86 0.10 4.30
C PHE A 152 7.78 -0.70 5.24
N TYR A 153 9.09 -0.52 5.15
CA TYR A 153 10.02 -1.29 5.97
C TYR A 153 11.36 -0.57 6.22
N GLU A 154 12.24 -1.25 6.96
CA GLU A 154 13.48 -0.67 7.49
C GLU A 154 14.63 -0.52 6.47
N GLY A 155 14.45 -0.98 5.23
CA GLY A 155 15.58 -1.12 4.30
C GLY A 155 16.49 -2.29 4.67
N LEU A 156 17.76 -2.19 4.30
CA LEU A 156 18.83 -3.15 4.58
C LEU A 156 18.53 -4.57 4.05
N GLU A 157 17.79 -4.65 2.96
CA GLU A 157 17.41 -5.90 2.32
C GLU A 157 17.19 -5.67 0.83
N GLN A 158 17.63 -6.61 0.01
CA GLN A 158 17.30 -6.67 -1.40
C GLN A 158 17.28 -8.15 -1.78
N SER A 159 16.22 -8.57 -2.47
CA SER A 159 16.10 -9.95 -2.95
C SER A 159 15.54 -9.98 -4.35
N LYS A 160 16.07 -10.87 -5.18
CA LYS A 160 15.55 -11.08 -6.53
C LYS A 160 14.12 -11.65 -6.52
N ASN A 161 13.73 -12.29 -5.41
CA ASN A 161 12.46 -12.99 -5.25
C ASN A 161 11.37 -12.10 -4.62
N VAL A 162 11.66 -10.81 -4.39
CA VAL A 162 10.73 -9.86 -3.79
C VAL A 162 10.66 -8.59 -4.63
N ILE A 163 9.45 -8.14 -4.93
CA ILE A 163 9.15 -6.78 -5.41
C ILE A 163 8.56 -6.00 -4.23
N TYR A 164 9.20 -4.91 -3.85
CA TYR A 164 8.83 -4.10 -2.68
C TYR A 164 7.96 -2.93 -3.14
N THR A 165 6.65 -3.02 -2.90
CA THR A 165 5.69 -1.98 -3.34
C THR A 165 5.40 -0.91 -2.28
N GLY A 166 5.89 -1.10 -1.05
CA GLY A 166 5.95 -0.07 0.01
C GLY A 166 7.27 0.73 0.00
N GLN A 167 7.34 1.76 0.85
CA GLN A 167 8.55 2.58 1.01
C GLN A 167 9.63 1.89 1.85
N GLU A 168 10.89 2.11 1.51
CA GLU A 168 11.99 1.82 2.44
C GLU A 168 12.33 3.04 3.32
N ALA A 169 13.24 2.84 4.28
CA ALA A 169 13.56 3.81 5.31
C ALA A 169 13.99 5.19 4.77
N THR A 170 14.76 5.29 3.69
CA THR A 170 15.22 6.59 3.17
C THR A 170 14.08 7.43 2.61
N GLN A 171 13.15 6.77 1.92
CA GLN A 171 11.96 7.40 1.34
C GLN A 171 10.98 7.89 2.42
N GLN A 172 10.84 7.19 3.55
CA GLN A 172 9.84 7.54 4.57
C GLN A 172 10.42 8.33 5.76
N ILE A 173 11.51 7.84 6.34
CA ILE A 173 12.05 8.30 7.62
C ILE A 173 12.82 9.61 7.45
N LEU A 174 13.74 9.66 6.49
CA LEU A 174 14.62 10.82 6.32
C LEU A 174 13.79 12.05 5.89
N TYR A 175 12.93 11.89 4.88
CA TYR A 175 12.03 12.95 4.46
C TYR A 175 11.14 13.46 5.61
N GLY A 176 10.55 12.55 6.39
CA GLY A 176 9.71 12.91 7.54
C GLY A 176 10.46 13.70 8.61
N LEU A 177 11.69 13.29 8.93
CA LEU A 177 12.54 14.00 9.90
C LEU A 177 13.04 15.35 9.37
N ASP A 178 13.39 15.44 8.09
CA ASP A 178 13.78 16.70 7.46
C ASP A 178 12.63 17.69 7.44
N TRP A 179 11.42 17.24 7.10
CA TRP A 179 10.21 18.05 7.22
C TRP A 179 9.94 18.48 8.65
N ALA A 180 10.04 17.58 9.63
CA ALA A 180 9.87 17.89 11.05
C ALA A 180 10.86 18.98 11.53
N LYS A 181 12.10 18.92 11.08
CA LYS A 181 13.11 19.94 11.40
C LYS A 181 12.81 21.28 10.72
N GLN A 182 12.52 21.26 9.42
CA GLN A 182 12.36 22.47 8.59
C GLN A 182 11.06 23.21 8.91
N GLU A 183 9.94 22.50 8.98
CA GLU A 183 8.59 23.09 9.08
C GLU A 183 8.11 23.21 10.53
N LYS A 184 8.60 22.35 11.44
CA LYS A 184 8.20 22.35 12.86
C LYS A 184 9.32 22.79 13.80
N GLY A 185 10.52 23.03 13.29
CA GLY A 185 11.66 23.48 14.10
C GLY A 185 12.16 22.43 15.10
N ALA A 186 11.83 21.16 14.91
CA ALA A 186 12.16 20.10 15.86
C ALA A 186 13.67 19.88 15.95
N LYS A 187 14.22 19.92 17.17
CA LYS A 187 15.64 19.67 17.45
C LYS A 187 15.83 18.52 18.43
N THR A 188 14.86 18.27 19.30
CA THR A 188 14.86 17.20 20.28
C THR A 188 13.74 16.20 20.01
N PHE A 189 14.08 14.92 20.03
CA PHE A 189 13.18 13.84 19.65
C PHE A 189 13.05 12.80 20.76
N PHE A 190 11.83 12.33 21.01
CA PHE A 190 11.59 11.12 21.79
C PHE A 190 11.13 10.02 20.84
N LEU A 191 11.90 8.94 20.76
CA LEU A 191 11.64 7.82 19.87
C LEU A 191 10.78 6.77 20.56
N VAL A 192 9.72 6.31 19.91
CA VAL A 192 8.81 5.29 20.45
C VAL A 192 8.56 4.24 19.38
N GLY A 193 8.73 2.96 19.71
CA GLY A 193 8.49 1.87 18.77
C GLY A 193 7.81 0.66 19.38
N SER A 194 7.18 -0.16 18.53
CA SER A 194 6.89 -1.54 18.90
C SER A 194 8.17 -2.38 18.91
N ASP A 195 8.28 -3.33 19.84
CA ASP A 195 9.51 -4.08 20.11
C ASP A 195 9.69 -5.26 19.13
N TYR A 196 10.02 -4.94 17.88
CA TYR A 196 10.46 -5.89 16.87
C TYR A 196 11.39 -5.22 15.84
N ILE A 197 11.82 -5.98 14.83
CA ILE A 197 12.90 -5.56 13.92
C ILE A 197 12.62 -4.23 13.20
N TRP A 198 11.39 -3.99 12.73
CA TRP A 198 11.09 -2.79 11.94
C TRP A 198 11.26 -1.49 12.74
N PRO A 199 10.58 -1.25 13.88
CA PRO A 199 10.77 -0.03 14.64
C PRO A 199 12.19 0.09 15.19
N ARG A 200 12.81 -1.01 15.65
CA ARG A 200 14.19 -0.96 16.17
C ARG A 200 15.19 -0.49 15.12
N THR A 201 15.11 -1.01 13.91
CA THR A 201 16.02 -0.59 12.83
C THR A 201 15.67 0.80 12.33
N SER A 202 14.38 1.10 12.16
CA SER A 202 13.90 2.42 11.76
C SER A 202 14.35 3.53 12.73
N MET A 203 14.29 3.27 14.03
CA MET A 203 14.73 4.24 15.06
C MET A 203 16.25 4.37 15.12
N LYS A 204 17.04 3.34 14.78
CA LYS A 204 18.48 3.47 14.60
C LYS A 204 18.81 4.41 13.44
N ILE A 205 18.14 4.24 12.30
CA ILE A 205 18.28 5.12 11.12
C ILE A 205 17.85 6.55 11.49
N ALA A 206 16.70 6.70 12.15
CA ALA A 206 16.18 7.99 12.59
C ALA A 206 17.15 8.71 13.54
N ARG A 207 17.64 8.02 14.59
CA ARG A 207 18.64 8.55 15.53
C ARG A 207 19.89 9.00 14.80
N LYS A 208 20.43 8.17 13.90
CA LYS A 208 21.61 8.50 13.12
C LYS A 208 21.37 9.77 12.28
N HIS A 209 20.23 9.87 11.62
CA HIS A 209 19.85 11.06 10.85
C HIS A 209 19.78 12.32 11.73
N ILE A 210 19.05 12.23 12.84
CA ILE A 210 18.84 13.32 13.80
C ILE A 210 20.18 13.82 14.34
N GLU A 211 21.02 12.93 14.85
CA GLU A 211 22.23 13.32 15.59
C GLU A 211 23.40 13.66 14.67
N ALA A 212 23.63 12.86 13.62
CA ALA A 212 24.81 13.01 12.77
C ALA A 212 24.62 13.95 11.58
N PHE A 213 23.40 14.06 11.03
CA PHE A 213 23.14 14.83 9.81
C PHE A 213 22.34 16.10 10.09
N GLN A 214 21.43 16.05 11.07
CA GLN A 214 20.61 17.21 11.41
C GLN A 214 21.14 18.04 12.58
N GLY A 215 22.06 17.51 13.39
CA GLY A 215 22.57 18.17 14.60
C GLY A 215 21.53 18.31 15.71
N GLY A 216 20.48 17.48 15.68
CA GLY A 216 19.49 17.35 16.73
C GLY A 216 19.94 16.38 17.82
N LYS A 217 19.02 16.05 18.74
CA LYS A 217 19.28 15.15 19.86
C LYS A 217 18.10 14.24 20.13
N VAL A 218 18.36 12.96 20.35
CA VAL A 218 17.34 12.07 20.92
C VAL A 218 17.40 12.16 22.45
N VAL A 219 16.29 12.57 23.06
CA VAL A 219 16.17 12.78 24.51
C VAL A 219 15.50 11.62 25.26
N GLY A 220 15.02 10.62 24.52
CA GLY A 220 14.48 9.37 25.05
C GLY A 220 14.17 8.39 23.92
N GLU A 221 14.21 7.09 24.25
CA GLU A 221 13.89 6.01 23.32
C GLU A 221 13.30 4.83 24.10
N GLU A 222 12.10 4.38 23.75
CA GLU A 222 11.41 3.29 24.46
C GLU A 222 10.71 2.34 23.46
N TYR A 223 10.68 1.06 23.80
CA TYR A 223 10.03 0.02 23.00
C TYR A 223 9.07 -0.80 23.84
N TYR A 224 7.96 -1.21 23.22
CA TYR A 224 6.92 -2.01 23.86
C TYR A 224 6.51 -3.19 22.98
N PRO A 225 6.29 -4.39 23.53
CA PRO A 225 5.90 -5.56 22.74
C PRO A 225 4.57 -5.31 22.01
N LEU A 226 4.37 -6.01 20.90
CA LEU A 226 3.10 -5.98 20.17
C LEU A 226 1.94 -6.39 21.09
N GLY A 227 0.83 -5.67 21.00
CA GLY A 227 -0.31 -5.88 21.88
C GLY A 227 -0.19 -5.22 23.26
N ASN A 228 0.92 -4.52 23.57
CA ASN A 228 0.99 -3.71 24.78
C ASN A 228 -0.11 -2.64 24.79
N THR A 229 -0.77 -2.49 25.93
CA THR A 229 -1.88 -1.56 26.15
C THR A 229 -1.65 -0.59 27.30
N ASN A 230 -0.49 -0.61 27.97
CA ASN A 230 -0.16 0.31 29.06
C ASN A 230 1.03 1.19 28.68
N PHE A 231 0.78 2.49 28.49
CA PHE A 231 1.79 3.48 28.10
C PHE A 231 1.96 4.59 29.15
N ASN A 232 1.39 4.45 30.37
CA ASN A 232 1.47 5.49 31.40
C ASN A 232 2.91 5.87 31.77
N SER A 233 3.79 4.88 31.90
CA SER A 233 5.21 5.11 32.19
C SER A 233 5.91 5.87 31.07
N LEU A 234 5.68 5.47 29.80
CA LEU A 234 6.17 6.17 28.62
C LEU A 234 5.73 7.63 28.61
N ILE A 235 4.44 7.87 28.82
CA ILE A 235 3.84 9.20 28.81
C ILE A 235 4.48 10.10 29.87
N ASN A 236 4.74 9.57 31.07
CA ASN A 236 5.43 10.32 32.12
C ASN A 236 6.86 10.67 31.72
N LYS A 237 7.61 9.73 31.12
CA LYS A 237 8.96 9.99 30.59
C LYS A 237 8.95 11.07 29.51
N ILE A 238 7.99 11.02 28.57
CA ILE A 238 7.82 12.05 27.53
C ILE A 238 7.56 13.43 28.16
N LYS A 239 6.65 13.51 29.15
CA LYS A 239 6.33 14.77 29.85
C LYS A 239 7.54 15.36 30.60
N ILE A 240 8.40 14.52 31.15
CA ILE A 240 9.64 14.93 31.81
C ILE A 240 10.67 15.41 30.78
N ALA A 241 10.85 14.64 29.70
CA ALA A 241 11.85 14.92 28.67
C ALA A 241 11.51 16.15 27.81
N LYS A 242 10.22 16.47 27.64
CA LYS A 242 9.71 17.61 26.85
C LYS A 242 10.35 17.71 25.46
N PRO A 243 10.28 16.64 24.64
CA PRO A 243 10.83 16.68 23.28
C PRO A 243 10.07 17.68 22.40
N ASP A 244 10.75 18.26 21.43
CA ASP A 244 10.07 19.02 20.36
C ASP A 244 9.18 18.09 19.52
N CYS A 245 9.63 16.86 19.28
CA CYS A 245 8.91 15.86 18.49
C CYS A 245 8.83 14.51 19.22
N ILE A 246 7.62 13.94 19.29
CA ILE A 246 7.46 12.49 19.51
C ILE A 246 7.50 11.83 18.14
N PHE A 247 8.50 10.98 17.90
CA PHE A 247 8.63 10.22 16.65
C PHE A 247 8.26 8.77 16.89
N ALA A 248 7.15 8.32 16.29
CA ALA A 248 6.47 7.09 16.69
C ALA A 248 6.36 6.04 15.56
N ALA A 249 6.76 4.81 15.86
CA ALA A 249 6.56 3.61 15.05
C ALA A 249 5.88 2.51 15.88
N VAL A 250 4.74 2.85 16.48
CA VAL A 250 3.85 1.91 17.20
C VAL A 250 2.89 1.28 16.19
N VAL A 251 2.60 -0.02 16.26
CA VAL A 251 1.79 -0.72 15.25
C VAL A 251 0.67 -1.58 15.85
N GLY A 252 -0.27 -1.98 14.98
CA GLY A 252 -1.36 -2.89 15.31
C GLY A 252 -2.25 -2.36 16.45
N GLY A 253 -2.83 -3.28 17.23
CA GLY A 253 -3.71 -2.91 18.36
C GLY A 253 -3.09 -1.97 19.40
N SER A 254 -1.76 -1.94 19.53
CA SER A 254 -1.07 -1.03 20.45
C SER A 254 -1.25 0.44 20.10
N ASN A 255 -1.47 0.77 18.82
CA ASN A 255 -1.77 2.14 18.38
C ASN A 255 -3.01 2.70 19.08
N VAL A 256 -4.07 1.89 19.18
CA VAL A 256 -5.33 2.32 19.78
C VAL A 256 -5.14 2.77 21.22
N ALA A 257 -4.43 1.96 22.01
CA ALA A 257 -4.14 2.27 23.40
C ALA A 257 -3.19 3.47 23.54
N PHE A 258 -2.16 3.55 22.69
CA PHE A 258 -1.19 4.63 22.72
C PHE A 258 -1.84 6.01 22.51
N TYR A 259 -2.56 6.21 21.40
CA TYR A 259 -3.15 7.52 21.09
C TYR A 259 -4.29 7.91 22.04
N LYS A 260 -5.13 6.96 22.48
CA LYS A 260 -6.16 7.23 23.50
C LYS A 260 -5.54 7.68 24.82
N GLN A 261 -4.44 7.05 25.24
CA GLN A 261 -3.74 7.44 26.47
C GLN A 261 -2.99 8.76 26.34
N LEU A 262 -2.40 9.07 25.18
CA LEU A 262 -1.82 10.39 24.92
C LEU A 262 -2.88 11.48 25.11
N LYS A 263 -4.04 11.34 24.47
CA LYS A 263 -5.15 12.31 24.60
C LYS A 263 -5.65 12.41 26.05
N ALA A 264 -5.88 11.28 26.72
CA ALA A 264 -6.31 11.25 28.13
C ALA A 264 -5.29 11.93 29.07
N ALA A 265 -4.00 11.84 28.73
CA ALA A 265 -2.92 12.49 29.47
C ALA A 265 -2.70 13.97 29.08
N GLY A 266 -3.51 14.52 28.17
CA GLY A 266 -3.43 15.90 27.69
C GLY A 266 -2.37 16.14 26.61
N ILE A 267 -1.75 15.09 26.05
CA ILE A 267 -0.83 15.19 24.91
C ILE A 267 -1.68 15.18 23.64
N THR A 268 -1.85 16.37 23.08
CA THR A 268 -2.69 16.66 21.91
C THR A 268 -1.91 17.55 20.94
N ALA A 269 -2.34 17.61 19.68
CA ALA A 269 -1.57 18.27 18.61
C ALA A 269 -1.32 19.77 18.84
N ASN A 270 -2.16 20.46 19.62
CA ASN A 270 -1.96 21.86 20.02
C ASN A 270 -0.88 22.05 21.10
N ARG A 271 -0.40 20.98 21.74
CA ARG A 271 0.57 21.02 22.84
C ARG A 271 1.86 20.27 22.55
N GLN A 272 1.81 19.28 21.67
CA GLN A 272 2.95 18.43 21.36
C GLN A 272 2.93 18.09 19.88
N PHE A 273 4.04 18.34 19.20
CA PHE A 273 4.22 17.82 17.86
C PHE A 273 4.56 16.32 17.92
N LEU A 274 3.85 15.54 17.12
CA LEU A 274 4.03 14.11 16.95
C LEU A 274 4.01 13.79 15.45
N LEU A 275 5.01 13.02 15.02
CA LEU A 275 5.12 12.46 13.68
C LEU A 275 5.23 10.94 13.78
N THR A 276 4.37 10.22 13.07
CA THR A 276 4.37 8.76 13.06
C THR A 276 4.70 8.17 11.68
N LEU A 277 5.22 6.94 11.70
CA LEU A 277 5.53 6.14 10.52
C LEU A 277 4.52 5.00 10.26
N SER A 278 3.45 4.90 11.04
CA SER A 278 2.61 3.69 11.08
C SER A 278 1.11 3.93 11.27
N VAL A 279 0.61 5.13 10.98
CA VAL A 279 -0.83 5.44 11.07
C VAL A 279 -1.32 6.04 9.77
N THR A 280 -2.26 5.36 9.13
CA THR A 280 -3.08 5.87 8.03
C THR A 280 -4.55 5.60 8.30
N GLU A 281 -5.41 5.77 7.30
CA GLU A 281 -6.85 5.62 7.43
C GLU A 281 -7.25 4.23 7.97
N ASP A 282 -6.49 3.18 7.65
CA ASP A 282 -6.72 1.82 8.17
C ASP A 282 -6.64 1.78 9.71
N GLU A 283 -5.56 2.31 10.31
CA GLU A 283 -5.41 2.36 11.77
C GLU A 283 -6.41 3.30 12.44
N MET A 284 -6.87 4.35 11.74
CA MET A 284 -7.86 5.30 12.25
C MET A 284 -9.20 4.64 12.59
N LEU A 285 -9.54 3.51 11.95
CA LEU A 285 -10.72 2.70 12.31
C LEU A 285 -10.68 2.21 13.76
N GLY A 286 -9.49 1.91 14.29
CA GLY A 286 -9.30 1.49 15.68
C GLY A 286 -8.99 2.65 16.62
N ILE A 287 -8.14 3.59 16.18
CA ILE A 287 -7.68 4.72 17.00
C ILE A 287 -8.84 5.68 17.29
N GLY A 288 -9.69 5.97 16.30
CA GLY A 288 -10.66 7.07 16.31
C GLY A 288 -9.98 8.41 15.97
N GLY A 289 -10.47 9.09 14.93
CA GLY A 289 -9.85 10.31 14.40
C GLY A 289 -9.68 11.40 15.45
N GLU A 290 -10.59 11.49 16.42
CA GLU A 290 -10.52 12.46 17.53
C GLU A 290 -9.32 12.23 18.46
N ASN A 291 -8.74 11.03 18.50
CA ASN A 291 -7.57 10.72 19.32
C ASN A 291 -6.25 11.06 18.62
N PHE A 292 -6.29 11.27 17.30
CA PHE A 292 -5.13 11.55 16.46
C PHE A 292 -5.17 12.95 15.82
N GLU A 293 -6.33 13.61 15.80
CA GLU A 293 -6.56 14.91 15.15
C GLU A 293 -5.41 15.91 15.36
N GLY A 294 -4.86 16.39 14.24
CA GLY A 294 -3.76 17.36 14.19
C GLY A 294 -2.35 16.77 14.32
N PHE A 295 -2.19 15.49 14.68
CA PHE A 295 -0.90 14.80 14.54
C PHE A 295 -0.59 14.46 13.08
N TYR A 296 0.67 14.13 12.82
CA TYR A 296 1.18 13.94 11.45
C TYR A 296 1.66 12.52 11.23
N ALA A 297 1.53 12.03 10.00
CA ALA A 297 2.10 10.77 9.52
C ALA A 297 2.99 11.03 8.30
N SER A 298 4.13 10.33 8.19
CA SER A 298 4.99 10.29 7.01
C SER A 298 4.75 8.98 6.25
N MET A 299 4.21 9.07 5.04
CA MET A 299 3.74 7.92 4.24
C MET A 299 4.00 8.17 2.75
N LYS A 300 3.86 7.15 1.89
CA LYS A 300 3.79 7.41 0.45
C LYS A 300 2.39 7.80 0.05
N TYR A 301 1.33 7.31 0.67
CA TYR A 301 -0.05 7.50 0.19
C TYR A 301 -1.02 7.91 1.30
N PHE A 302 -2.03 8.70 0.91
CA PHE A 302 -3.22 9.00 1.71
C PHE A 302 -4.45 8.92 0.81
N GLN A 303 -5.59 8.47 1.34
CA GLN A 303 -6.84 8.36 0.58
C GLN A 303 -7.29 9.70 -0.03
N SER A 304 -6.90 10.81 0.60
CA SER A 304 -7.29 12.17 0.23
C SER A 304 -6.58 12.73 -1.02
N LEU A 305 -5.71 11.97 -1.69
CA LEU A 305 -4.99 12.49 -2.87
C LEU A 305 -5.96 12.95 -3.97
N ASP A 306 -5.78 14.18 -4.46
CA ASP A 306 -6.67 14.78 -5.45
C ASP A 306 -6.17 14.54 -6.88
N ASN A 307 -6.36 13.32 -7.36
CA ASN A 307 -6.09 12.96 -8.75
C ASN A 307 -7.15 11.97 -9.28
N PRO A 308 -7.39 11.90 -10.60
CA PRO A 308 -8.46 11.08 -11.17
C PRO A 308 -8.27 9.58 -10.92
N ASN A 309 -7.04 9.07 -10.94
CA ASN A 309 -6.77 7.65 -10.69
C ASN A 309 -7.14 7.26 -9.26
N ASN A 310 -6.79 8.12 -8.30
CA ASN A 310 -7.14 7.92 -6.91
C ASN A 310 -8.64 7.96 -6.68
N LYS A 311 -9.34 8.95 -7.25
CA LYS A 311 -10.81 9.04 -7.15
C LYS A 311 -11.50 7.77 -7.65
N ALA A 312 -11.06 7.26 -8.81
CA ALA A 312 -11.59 6.01 -9.36
C ALA A 312 -11.29 4.80 -8.47
N PHE A 313 -10.09 4.70 -7.89
CA PHE A 313 -9.74 3.63 -6.95
C PHE A 313 -10.58 3.69 -5.68
N VAL A 314 -10.71 4.87 -5.05
CA VAL A 314 -11.53 5.08 -3.85
C VAL A 314 -12.99 4.74 -4.10
N GLU A 315 -13.54 5.17 -5.24
CA GLU A 315 -14.91 4.85 -5.64
C GLU A 315 -15.12 3.34 -5.81
N ALA A 316 -14.24 2.67 -6.57
CA ALA A 316 -14.33 1.23 -6.80
C ALA A 316 -14.18 0.42 -5.50
N PHE A 317 -13.26 0.83 -4.62
CA PHE A 317 -13.04 0.18 -3.34
C PHE A 317 -14.26 0.31 -2.42
N LYS A 318 -14.82 1.52 -2.30
CA LYS A 318 -16.04 1.76 -1.50
C LYS A 318 -17.28 1.10 -2.10
N ALA A 319 -17.39 1.02 -3.42
CA ALA A 319 -18.48 0.31 -4.08
C ALA A 319 -18.48 -1.19 -3.71
N LYS A 320 -17.30 -1.78 -3.55
CA LYS A 320 -17.14 -3.22 -3.25
C LYS A 320 -17.20 -3.53 -1.75
N TYR A 321 -16.57 -2.72 -0.91
CA TYR A 321 -16.40 -2.99 0.53
C TYR A 321 -17.26 -2.11 1.43
N GLY A 322 -18.02 -1.19 0.85
CA GLY A 322 -18.98 -0.32 1.53
C GLY A 322 -18.47 1.12 1.71
N PRO A 323 -19.37 2.08 1.95
CA PRO A 323 -19.06 3.51 1.96
C PRO A 323 -18.12 3.94 3.10
N ARG A 324 -18.02 3.11 4.15
CA ARG A 324 -17.13 3.33 5.31
C ARG A 324 -15.77 2.63 5.16
N ALA A 325 -15.56 1.85 4.11
CA ALA A 325 -14.25 1.27 3.84
C ALA A 325 -13.25 2.40 3.58
N VAL A 326 -12.02 2.19 4.05
CA VAL A 326 -10.93 3.16 3.95
C VAL A 326 -9.72 2.54 3.30
N ILE A 327 -8.82 3.39 2.81
CA ILE A 327 -7.61 3.00 2.10
C ILE A 327 -6.44 3.76 2.72
N GLY A 328 -5.63 3.07 3.51
CA GLY A 328 -4.34 3.58 3.95
C GLY A 328 -3.21 3.28 2.97
N ASP A 329 -1.99 3.59 3.41
CA ASP A 329 -0.76 3.48 2.61
C ASP A 329 -0.51 2.06 2.11
N VAL A 330 -0.52 1.09 3.03
CA VAL A 330 -0.24 -0.31 2.72
C VAL A 330 -1.37 -0.95 1.91
N THR A 331 -2.62 -0.55 2.17
CA THR A 331 -3.78 -0.95 1.37
C THR A 331 -3.61 -0.52 -0.09
N GLN A 332 -3.18 0.71 -0.34
CA GLN A 332 -2.88 1.16 -1.71
C GLN A 332 -1.66 0.43 -2.30
N ALA A 333 -0.60 0.19 -1.54
CA ALA A 333 0.57 -0.54 -2.02
C ALA A 333 0.25 -2.00 -2.38
N ALA A 334 -0.70 -2.62 -1.68
CA ALA A 334 -1.20 -3.97 -1.96
C ALA A 334 -2.01 -4.01 -3.27
N TYR A 335 -2.81 -2.96 -3.54
CA TYR A 335 -3.49 -2.81 -4.82
C TYR A 335 -2.52 -2.80 -6.01
N LEU A 336 -1.31 -2.25 -5.86
CA LEU A 336 -0.32 -2.19 -6.94
C LEU A 336 0.28 -3.55 -7.30
N GLY A 337 0.41 -4.46 -6.33
CA GLY A 337 1.10 -5.74 -6.51
C GLY A 337 0.58 -6.52 -7.73
N PRO A 338 -0.72 -6.82 -7.81
CA PRO A 338 -1.30 -7.54 -8.96
C PRO A 338 -1.12 -6.81 -10.30
N TRP A 339 -1.20 -5.48 -10.34
CA TRP A 339 -1.00 -4.69 -11.57
C TRP A 339 0.45 -4.72 -12.06
N LEU A 340 1.41 -4.56 -11.14
CA LEU A 340 2.84 -4.66 -11.46
C LEU A 340 3.21 -6.08 -11.90
N TRP A 341 2.63 -7.10 -11.26
CA TRP A 341 2.80 -8.48 -11.66
C TRP A 341 2.25 -8.77 -13.06
N LYS A 342 1.04 -8.30 -13.36
CA LYS A 342 0.47 -8.37 -14.72
C LYS A 342 1.42 -7.76 -15.76
N ALA A 343 1.87 -6.54 -15.53
CA ALA A 343 2.78 -5.86 -16.45
C ALA A 343 4.10 -6.65 -16.65
N ALA A 344 4.64 -7.24 -15.58
CA ALA A 344 5.87 -8.02 -15.64
C ALA A 344 5.69 -9.34 -16.40
N VAL A 345 4.59 -10.06 -16.15
CA VAL A 345 4.25 -11.30 -16.88
C VAL A 345 4.02 -11.02 -18.36
N GLU A 346 3.31 -9.94 -18.70
CA GLU A 346 3.04 -9.58 -20.09
C GLU A 346 4.31 -9.16 -20.83
N LYS A 347 5.19 -8.38 -20.18
CA LYS A 347 6.51 -8.02 -20.72
C LYS A 347 7.41 -9.24 -20.90
N ALA A 348 7.37 -10.18 -19.95
CA ALA A 348 8.14 -11.43 -20.03
C ALA A 348 7.57 -12.43 -21.05
N GLY A 349 6.29 -12.31 -21.41
CA GLY A 349 5.55 -13.33 -22.15
C GLY A 349 5.52 -14.69 -21.44
N SER A 350 5.61 -14.70 -20.11
CA SER A 350 5.76 -15.93 -19.31
C SER A 350 5.43 -15.68 -17.84
N PHE A 351 4.94 -16.73 -17.17
CA PHE A 351 4.74 -16.78 -15.72
C PHE A 351 5.96 -17.36 -14.97
N ASP A 352 7.00 -17.80 -15.67
CA ASP A 352 8.21 -18.34 -15.03
C ASP A 352 8.86 -17.24 -14.17
N VAL A 353 9.00 -17.48 -12.86
CA VAL A 353 9.47 -16.47 -11.90
C VAL A 353 10.75 -15.78 -12.35
N ALA A 354 11.74 -16.54 -12.83
CA ALA A 354 13.01 -15.98 -13.30
C ALA A 354 12.84 -14.96 -14.45
N LYS A 355 11.93 -15.22 -15.39
CA LYS A 355 11.64 -14.30 -16.52
C LYS A 355 10.84 -13.09 -16.05
N VAL A 356 9.85 -13.30 -15.18
CA VAL A 356 9.04 -12.22 -14.60
C VAL A 356 9.92 -11.26 -13.79
N THR A 357 10.79 -11.81 -12.93
CA THR A 357 11.78 -11.04 -12.17
C THR A 357 12.69 -10.25 -13.10
N ALA A 358 13.27 -10.87 -14.13
CA ALA A 358 14.15 -10.18 -15.07
C ALA A 358 13.43 -9.08 -15.88
N ALA A 359 12.14 -9.24 -16.14
CA ALA A 359 11.32 -8.24 -16.83
C ALA A 359 10.85 -7.09 -15.92
N SER A 360 10.89 -7.27 -14.60
CA SER A 360 10.30 -6.34 -13.62
C SER A 360 10.96 -4.95 -13.59
N PRO A 361 12.30 -4.80 -13.61
CA PRO A 361 12.94 -3.49 -13.64
C PRO A 361 12.45 -2.60 -14.79
N GLY A 362 12.24 -1.33 -14.48
CA GLY A 362 11.79 -0.31 -15.42
C GLY A 362 10.32 -0.40 -15.83
N ILE A 363 9.51 -1.29 -15.23
CA ILE A 363 8.06 -1.25 -15.40
C ILE A 363 7.52 0.04 -14.78
N GLU A 364 6.62 0.69 -15.51
CA GLU A 364 5.99 1.95 -15.12
C GLU A 364 4.47 1.79 -15.10
N LEU A 365 3.83 2.34 -14.07
CA LEU A 365 2.38 2.49 -13.96
C LEU A 365 2.05 3.98 -13.84
N PRO A 366 1.77 4.68 -14.95
CA PRO A 366 1.43 6.10 -14.91
C PRO A 366 0.02 6.36 -14.33
N THR A 367 -0.80 5.32 -14.24
CA THR A 367 -2.20 5.39 -13.79
C THR A 367 -2.41 4.83 -12.37
N ALA A 368 -1.36 4.70 -11.56
CA ALA A 368 -1.51 4.24 -10.18
C ALA A 368 -2.23 5.30 -9.31
N PRO A 369 -2.94 4.89 -8.24
CA PRO A 369 -3.67 5.81 -7.36
C PRO A 369 -2.78 6.89 -6.73
N GLU A 370 -1.53 6.54 -6.40
CA GLU A 370 -0.56 7.47 -5.81
C GLU A 370 0.13 8.41 -6.83
N GLY A 371 -0.18 8.24 -8.13
CA GLY A 371 0.47 8.92 -9.25
C GLY A 371 1.33 7.95 -10.07
N PHE A 372 2.41 8.46 -10.66
CA PHE A 372 3.35 7.64 -11.42
C PHE A 372 4.17 6.73 -10.50
N VAL A 373 4.25 5.45 -10.85
CA VAL A 373 5.04 4.43 -10.15
C VAL A 373 6.04 3.79 -11.11
N LYS A 374 7.25 3.51 -10.63
CA LYS A 374 8.30 2.83 -11.39
C LYS A 374 9.06 1.82 -10.55
N ILE A 375 9.29 0.62 -11.08
CA ILE A 375 10.16 -0.39 -10.47
C ILE A 375 11.63 -0.04 -10.77
N HIS A 376 12.42 0.12 -9.72
CA HIS A 376 13.87 0.29 -9.79
C HIS A 376 14.60 -1.06 -9.99
N ASP A 377 15.86 -1.02 -10.41
CA ASP A 377 16.67 -2.22 -10.67
C ASP A 377 16.90 -3.08 -9.41
N ASN A 378 16.78 -2.49 -8.21
CA ASN A 378 16.83 -3.20 -6.94
C ASN A 378 15.46 -3.76 -6.48
N HIS A 379 14.46 -3.76 -7.36
CA HIS A 379 13.08 -4.25 -7.14
C HIS A 379 12.22 -3.45 -6.16
N HIS A 380 12.67 -2.28 -5.73
CA HIS A 380 11.85 -1.34 -4.98
C HIS A 380 11.14 -0.36 -5.92
N LEU A 381 10.15 0.37 -5.40
CA LEU A 381 9.49 1.43 -6.14
C LEU A 381 10.15 2.79 -5.90
N TRP A 382 10.29 3.55 -6.99
CA TRP A 382 10.37 5.00 -6.90
C TRP A 382 9.06 5.52 -6.31
N SER A 383 9.17 6.29 -5.22
CA SER A 383 8.00 6.72 -4.46
C SER A 383 8.09 8.18 -4.08
N LYS A 384 6.95 8.88 -4.04
CA LYS A 384 6.88 10.15 -3.32
C LYS A 384 6.82 9.91 -1.83
N ALA A 385 7.27 10.88 -1.05
CA ALA A 385 7.03 10.95 0.38
C ALA A 385 6.03 12.06 0.68
N ARG A 386 5.11 11.83 1.61
CA ARG A 386 4.01 12.72 1.92
C ARG A 386 3.84 12.85 3.42
N ILE A 387 3.55 14.05 3.86
CA ILE A 387 3.14 14.32 5.24
C ILE A 387 1.64 14.56 5.27
N GLY A 388 0.92 13.70 5.97
CA GLY A 388 -0.52 13.83 6.20
C GLY A 388 -0.80 14.30 7.61
N MET A 389 -1.67 15.29 7.77
CA MET A 389 -2.21 15.72 9.06
C MET A 389 -3.56 15.05 9.29
N GLY A 390 -3.67 14.26 10.35
CA GLY A 390 -4.92 13.54 10.64
C GLY A 390 -6.06 14.48 11.02
N GLN A 391 -7.27 14.14 10.58
CA GLN A 391 -8.51 14.88 10.81
C GLN A 391 -9.42 14.10 11.76
N ALA A 392 -10.37 14.80 12.40
CA ALA A 392 -11.31 14.18 13.34
C ALA A 392 -12.18 13.08 12.73
N ASP A 393 -12.43 13.12 11.42
CA ASP A 393 -13.20 12.12 10.67
C ASP A 393 -12.39 10.86 10.31
N GLY A 394 -11.11 10.81 10.70
CA GLY A 394 -10.20 9.70 10.40
C GLY A 394 -9.55 9.78 9.02
N GLN A 395 -9.76 10.85 8.25
CA GLN A 395 -9.03 11.12 7.01
C GLN A 395 -7.74 11.90 7.30
N PHE A 396 -6.89 12.02 6.28
CA PHE A 396 -5.68 12.83 6.32
C PHE A 396 -5.80 14.00 5.36
N LYS A 397 -5.24 15.15 5.75
CA LYS A 397 -4.96 16.25 4.84
C LYS A 397 -3.48 16.21 4.50
N VAL A 398 -3.14 16.00 3.22
CA VAL A 398 -1.74 16.13 2.77
C VAL A 398 -1.29 17.58 2.91
N VAL A 399 -0.22 17.81 3.69
CA VAL A 399 0.34 19.14 3.98
C VAL A 399 1.72 19.36 3.36
N ALA A 400 2.40 18.28 2.99
CA ALA A 400 3.65 18.32 2.25
C ALA A 400 3.81 17.05 1.41
N GLU A 401 4.54 17.19 0.31
CA GLU A 401 4.88 16.12 -0.62
C GLU A 401 6.30 16.37 -1.15
N SER A 402 7.09 15.32 -1.38
CA SER A 402 8.37 15.44 -2.05
C SER A 402 8.17 15.97 -3.48
N PRO A 403 8.98 16.94 -3.95
CA PRO A 403 8.79 17.53 -5.27
C PRO A 403 8.90 16.47 -6.37
N GLU A 404 9.92 15.63 -6.25
CA GLU A 404 10.22 14.53 -7.15
C GLU A 404 9.98 13.17 -6.47
N LEU A 405 9.98 12.11 -7.29
CA LEU A 405 10.09 10.74 -6.79
C LEU A 405 11.46 10.55 -6.13
N ILE A 406 11.47 9.88 -4.98
CA ILE A 406 12.68 9.53 -4.25
C ILE A 406 13.15 8.16 -4.75
N GLU A 407 14.40 8.09 -5.18
CA GLU A 407 15.07 6.83 -5.54
C GLU A 407 15.17 5.91 -4.31
N PRO A 408 14.77 4.64 -4.40
CA PRO A 408 14.90 3.72 -3.27
C PRO A 408 16.37 3.35 -3.05
N ASP A 409 16.92 3.72 -1.89
CA ASP A 409 18.28 3.36 -1.46
C ASP A 409 18.22 2.52 -0.17
N PRO A 410 17.94 1.20 -0.25
CA PRO A 410 17.81 0.37 0.93
C PRO A 410 19.13 0.19 1.72
N PHE A 411 20.28 0.62 1.18
CA PHE A 411 21.58 0.53 1.86
C PHE A 411 22.28 1.89 1.94
N PRO A 412 21.66 2.90 2.57
CA PRO A 412 22.12 4.28 2.46
C PRO A 412 23.50 4.48 3.07
N LYS A 413 24.39 5.10 2.30
CA LYS A 413 25.77 5.37 2.74
C LYS A 413 25.77 6.22 4.00
N GLY A 414 26.55 5.80 5.00
CA GLY A 414 26.68 6.52 6.29
C GLY A 414 25.62 6.15 7.34
N TYR A 415 24.69 5.22 7.03
CA TYR A 415 23.69 4.68 7.95
C TYR A 415 23.90 3.21 8.30
N GLN A 416 24.94 2.59 7.74
CA GLN A 416 25.36 1.22 8.02
C GLN A 416 25.98 1.08 9.41
#